data_AF-A0A1I7AJL0-F1
#
_entry.id   AF-A0A1I7AJL0-F1
#
_cell.length_a   1.000
_cell.length_b   1.000
_cell.length_c   1.000
_cell.angle_alpha   90.00
_cell.angle_beta   90.00
_cell.angle_gamma   90.00
#
_symmetry.space_group_name_H-M   'P 1'
#
loop_
_entity.id
_entity.type
_entity.pdbx_description
1 polymer ?
#
loop_
_entity_poly.entity_id
_entity_poly.type
_entity_poly.pdbx_seq_one_letter_code
_entity_poly.pdbx_strand_id
1 'polypeptide(L)' 'MWTCRNCNVSFPFDRVEPEADKQGFFFLCPACDYRNQLVDSGPDAIGRPKLVQSDDGVSPDDQSD' A
#
# COMPACT_ATOMS: atom_id res chain seq x y z
N MET A 1 -4.44 5.07 -8.94
CA MET A 1 -5.03 5.60 -7.70
C MET A 1 -4.60 4.73 -6.53
N TRP A 2 -4.36 5.35 -5.38
CA TRP A 2 -4.26 4.65 -4.11
C TRP A 2 -5.57 4.76 -3.36
N THR A 3 -6.14 3.63 -2.97
CA THR A 3 -7.38 3.56 -2.20
C THR A 3 -7.06 3.17 -0.78
N CYS A 4 -7.42 4.00 0.19
CA CYS A 4 -7.23 3.62 1.58
C CYS A 4 -8.13 2.43 1.93
N ARG A 5 -7.55 1.37 2.50
CA ARG A 5 -8.29 0.16 2.91
C ARG A 5 -9.16 0.35 4.17
N ASN A 6 -8.98 1.45 4.89
CA ASN A 6 -9.75 1.77 6.10
C ASN A 6 -10.94 2.69 5.82
N CYS A 7 -10.73 3.81 5.13
CA CYS A 7 -11.78 4.81 4.87
C CYS A 7 -12.27 4.84 3.42
N ASN A 8 -11.76 3.97 2.54
CA ASN A 8 -12.14 3.83 1.12
C ASN A 8 -11.99 5.09 0.25
N VAL A 9 -11.31 6.13 0.75
CA VAL A 9 -10.99 7.32 -0.05
C VAL A 9 -9.85 6.97 -1.02
N SER A 10 -10.02 7.34 -2.29
CA SER A 10 -9.00 7.17 -3.33
C SER A 10 -8.26 8.48 -3.61
N PHE A 11 -6.95 8.37 -3.83
CA PHE A 11 -6.05 9.47 -4.12
C PHE A 11 -5.28 9.21 -5.41
N PRO A 12 -4.94 10.26 -6.18
CA PRO A 12 -3.94 10.20 -7.23
C PRO A 12 -2.60 9.65 -6.72
N PHE A 13 -1.88 8.90 -7.57
CA PHE A 13 -0.60 8.27 -7.21
C PHE A 13 0.49 9.29 -6.84
N ASP A 14 0.44 10.49 -7.41
CA ASP A 14 1.36 11.60 -7.18
C ASP A 14 1.02 12.45 -5.94
N ARG A 15 -0.15 12.23 -5.33
CA ARG A 15 -0.61 13.00 -4.17
C ARG A 15 -0.01 12.49 -2.85
N VAL A 16 0.42 11.24 -2.80
CA VAL A 16 0.94 10.60 -1.60
C VAL A 16 2.23 9.89 -1.97
N GLU A 17 3.32 10.21 -1.26
CA GLU A 17 4.61 9.56 -1.47
C GLU A 17 4.66 8.25 -0.68
N PRO A 18 5.12 7.13 -1.25
CA PRO A 18 5.24 5.88 -0.52
C PRO A 18 6.49 5.91 0.37
N GLU A 19 6.36 5.36 1.57
CA GLU A 19 7.44 5.20 2.52
C GLU A 19 7.86 3.73 2.62
N ALA A 20 9.06 3.51 3.17
CA ALA A 20 9.59 2.18 3.43
C ALA A 20 10.12 2.10 4.86
N ASP A 21 9.71 1.06 5.59
CA ASP A 21 10.23 0.75 6.91
C ASP A 21 10.62 -0.74 7.02
N LYS A 22 10.90 -1.21 8.24
CA LYS A 22 11.24 -2.61 8.50
C LYS A 22 10.12 -3.61 8.13
N GLN A 23 8.88 -3.14 7.96
CA GLN A 23 7.71 -3.94 7.59
C GLN A 23 7.39 -3.84 6.08
N GLY A 24 8.21 -3.15 5.30
CA GLY A 24 8.09 -3.01 3.84
C GLY A 24 7.56 -1.65 3.40
N PHE A 25 7.07 -1.59 2.16
CA PHE A 25 6.53 -0.37 1.56
C PHE A 25 5.11 -0.09 2.03
N PHE A 26 4.77 1.17 2.24
CA PHE A 26 3.44 1.60 2.65
C PHE A 26 3.16 3.04 2.26
N PHE A 27 1.91 3.47 2.43
CA PHE A 27 1.57 4.88 2.50
C PHE A 27 0.60 5.15 3.65
N LEU A 28 0.68 6.36 4.22
CA LEU A 28 -0.30 6.83 5.21
C LEU A 28 -1.46 7.51 4.49
N CYS A 29 -2.69 7.11 4.83
CA CYS A 29 -3.88 7.74 4.26
C CYS A 29 -3.98 9.21 4.74
N PRO A 30 -3.99 10.22 3.86
CA PRO A 30 -4.07 11.62 4.28
C PRO A 30 -5.39 12.01 4.98
N ALA A 31 -6.41 11.16 4.94
CA ALA A 31 -7.71 11.41 5.53
C ALA A 31 -7.93 10.74 6.90
N CYS A 32 -7.19 9.68 7.22
CA CYS A 32 -7.41 8.89 8.44
C CYS A 32 -6.14 8.27 9.05
N ASP A 33 -4.96 8.62 8.53
CA ASP A 33 -3.63 8.18 8.96
C ASP A 33 -3.39 6.65 8.95
N TYR A 34 -4.32 5.89 8.37
CA TYR A 34 -4.18 4.45 8.27
C TYR A 34 -2.99 4.05 7.39
N ARG A 35 -2.18 3.09 7.86
CA ARG A 35 -1.05 2.51 7.11
C ARG A 35 -1.55 1.51 6.08
N ASN A 36 -1.39 1.85 4.80
CA ASN A 36 -1.76 0.99 3.68
C ASN A 36 -0.51 0.32 3.12
N GLN A 37 -0.42 -0.99 3.26
CA GLN A 37 0.74 -1.74 2.78
C GLN A 37 0.77 -1.78 1.25
N LEU A 38 1.97 -1.69 0.70
CA LEU A 38 2.27 -1.78 -0.73
C LEU A 38 3.18 -2.98 -0.98
N VAL A 39 3.00 -3.60 -2.15
CA VAL A 39 3.80 -4.71 -2.63
C VAL A 39 4.68 -4.23 -3.77
N ASP A 40 5.95 -4.62 -3.76
CA ASP A 40 6.84 -4.44 -4.90
C ASP A 40 6.53 -5.50 -5.97
N SER A 41 6.08 -5.05 -7.13
CA SER A 41 5.77 -5.91 -8.29
C SER A 41 6.94 -6.07 -9.27
N GLY A 42 8.13 -5.64 -8.85
CA GLY A 42 9.36 -5.70 -9.63
C GLY A 42 9.85 -4.32 -10.10
N PRO A 43 11.02 -4.26 -10.73
CA PRO A 43 11.59 -3.00 -11.19
C PRO A 43 10.81 -2.42 -12.37
N ASP A 44 10.67 -1.09 -12.39
CA ASP A 44 10.20 -0.33 -13.54
C ASP A 44 11.30 -0.19 -14.62
N ALA A 45 11.01 0.55 -15.69
CA ALA A 45 11.91 0.74 -16.83
C ALA A 45 13.25 1.42 -16.47
N ILE A 46 13.35 2.06 -15.30
CA ILE A 46 14.56 2.72 -14.81
C ILE A 46 15.15 2.01 -13.57
N GLY A 47 14.64 0.82 -13.23
CA GLY A 47 15.14 -0.01 -12.14
C GLY A 47 14.59 0.33 -10.75
N ARG A 48 13.56 1.17 -10.63
CA ARG A 48 12.93 1.49 -9.33
C ARG A 48 11.82 0.50 -8.99
N PRO A 49 11.56 0.22 -7.70
CA PRO A 49 10.44 -0.64 -7.30
C PRO A 49 9.11 -0.13 -7.85
N LYS A 50 8.35 -1.01 -8.49
CA LYS A 50 6.98 -0.72 -8.94
C LYS A 50 6.00 -1.13 -7.85
N LEU A 51 5.60 -0.15 -7.04
CA LEU A 51 4.73 -0.37 -5.90
C LEU A 51 3.26 -0.44 -6.30
N VAL A 52 2.54 -1.46 -5.82
CA VAL A 52 1.11 -1.67 -6.04
C VAL A 52 0.39 -1.96 -4.73
N GLN A 53 -0.90 -1.68 -4.67
CA GLN A 53 -1.74 -2.21 -3.59
C GLN A 53 -2.10 -3.65 -3.96
N SER A 54 -1.81 -4.62 -3.08
CA SER A 54 -2.39 -5.95 -3.22
C SER A 54 -3.91 -5.88 -2.99
N ASP A 55 -4.71 -6.67 -3.69
CA ASP A 55 -6.15 -6.78 -3.38
C ASP A 55 -6.39 -7.68 -2.16
N ASP A 56 -5.34 -8.34 -1.67
CA ASP A 56 -5.37 -9.20 -0.49
C ASP A 56 -5.47 -8.35 0.77
N GLY A 57 -6.71 -7.96 1.10
CA GLY A 57 -7.16 -7.66 2.45
C GLY A 57 -7.30 -8.91 3.32
N VAL A 58 -6.58 -10.00 3.02
CA VAL A 58 -6.52 -11.17 3.88
C VAL A 58 -5.34 -10.98 4.82
N SER A 59 -5.63 -10.50 6.04
CA SER A 59 -4.77 -10.83 7.18
C SER A 59 -4.61 -12.35 7.22
N PRO A 60 -3.39 -12.89 7.35
CA PRO A 60 -3.17 -14.33 7.50
C PRO A 60 -3.71 -14.90 8.83
N ASP A 61 -4.44 -14.11 9.63
CA ASP A 61 -4.99 -14.50 10.94
C ASP A 61 -6.44 -15.02 10.91
N ASP A 62 -7.02 -15.30 9.74
CA ASP A 62 -8.31 -16.01 9.62
C ASP A 62 -8.11 -17.48 9.22
N GLN A 63 -7.14 -18.14 9.85
CA GLN A 63 -7.08 -19.59 10.00
C GLN A 63 -6.87 -19.89 11.49
N SER A 64 -7.93 -19.71 12.28
CA SER A 64 -8.03 -20.28 13.62
C SER A 64 -9.21 -21.25 13.65
N ASP A 65 -8.86 -22.54 13.67
CA ASP A 65 -9.64 -23.76 13.94
C ASP A 65 -10.81 -24.15 13.00
#